data_AF-A0A8T6UVN7-F1
#
_entry.id   AF-A0A8T6UVN7-F1
#
_cell.length_a   1.000
_cell.length_b   1.000
_cell.length_c   1.000
_cell.angle_alpha   90.00
_cell.angle_beta   90.00
_cell.angle_gamma   90.00
#
_symmetry.space_group_name_H-M   'P 1'
#
loop_
_entity.id
_entity.type
_entity.pdbx_description
1 polymer ?
#
loop_
_entity_poly.entity_id
_entity_poly.type
_entity_poly.pdbx_seq_one_letter_code
_entity_poly.pdbx_strand_id
1 'polypeptide(L)' 'QGEAVVEEYTATFYPDGTLQEEYTYKLSSNSFRYLFRIWDAPLTANMLEIPHIRILNIEPPTGAVGYFKDY' A
#
# COMPACT_ATOMS: atom_id res chain seq x y z
N GLN A 1 -10.25 -17.19 10.15
CA GLN A 1 -9.15 -17.14 9.17
C GLN A 1 -9.54 -16.12 8.12
N GLY A 2 -8.66 -15.16 7.84
CA GLY A 2 -8.96 -14.06 6.92
C GLY A 2 -8.94 -14.52 5.46
N GLU A 3 -9.72 -13.84 4.62
CA GLU A 3 -9.76 -14.06 3.16
C GLU A 3 -8.42 -13.71 2.48
N ALA A 4 -7.57 -12.94 3.18
CA ALA A 4 -6.24 -12.52 2.80
C ALA A 4 -5.28 -12.68 3.98
N VAL A 5 -4.13 -13.33 3.76
CA VAL A 5 -3.05 -13.40 4.74
C VAL A 5 -1.80 -12.82 4.10
N VAL A 6 -1.18 -11.84 4.76
CA VAL A 6 0.15 -11.33 4.37
C VAL A 6 1.14 -12.47 4.61
N GLU A 7 1.77 -12.98 3.56
CA GLU A 7 2.87 -13.94 3.66
C GLU A 7 4.20 -13.22 3.88
N GLU A 8 4.40 -12.11 3.18
CA GLU A 8 5.62 -11.31 3.27
C GLU A 8 5.29 -9.82 3.18
N TYR A 9 6.00 -9.03 3.98
CA TYR A 9 5.97 -7.58 3.92
C TYR A 9 7.39 -7.06 4.04
N THR A 10 7.80 -6.25 3.06
CA THR A 10 9.09 -5.56 3.05
C THR A 10 8.84 -4.07 2.88
N ALA A 11 9.55 -3.27 3.68
CA ALA A 11 9.54 -1.82 3.55
C ALA A 11 10.97 -1.30 3.50
N THR A 12 11.25 -0.51 2.46
CA THR A 12 12.54 0.15 2.28
C THR A 12 12.32 1.66 2.30
N PHE A 13 12.95 2.33 3.26
CA PHE A 13 12.97 3.79 3.31
C PHE A 13 14.31 4.29 2.81
N TYR A 14 14.29 4.98 1.67
CA TYR A 14 15.47 5.48 1.00
C TYR A 14 15.88 6.87 1.53
N PRO A 15 17.17 7.24 1.43
CA PRO A 15 17.65 8.55 1.89
C PRO A 15 17.03 9.77 1.18
N ASP A 16 16.48 9.57 -0.01
CA ASP A 16 15.77 10.59 -0.78
C ASP A 16 14.34 10.86 -0.26
N GLY A 17 13.91 10.13 0.76
CA GLY A 17 12.58 10.22 1.36
C GLY A 17 11.54 9.30 0.70
N THR A 18 11.94 8.47 -0.27
CA THR A 18 11.04 7.49 -0.90
C THR A 18 10.80 6.32 0.05
N LEU A 19 9.53 6.00 0.29
CA LEU A 19 9.11 4.77 0.96
C LEU A 19 8.57 3.79 -0.08
N GLN A 20 9.24 2.64 -0.21
CA GLN A 20 8.77 1.52 -1.02
C GLN A 20 8.24 0.42 -0.09
N GLU A 21 6.99 0.03 -0.29
CA GLU A 21 6.35 -1.07 0.44
C GLU A 21 5.96 -2.17 -0.54
N GLU A 22 6.40 -3.40 -0.24
CA GLU A 22 6.15 -4.60 -1.04
C GLU A 22 5.40 -5.62 -0.18
N TYR A 23 4.34 -6.21 -0.75
CA TYR A 23 3.48 -7.14 -0.05
C TYR A 23 3.22 -8.40 -0.88
N THR A 24 3.45 -9.56 -0.28
CA THR A 24 3.07 -10.86 -0.83
C THR A 24 1.91 -11.41 -0.03
N TYR A 25 0.81 -11.77 -0.70
CA TYR A 25 -0.40 -12.29 -0.07
C TYR A 25 -0.71 -13.71 -0.51
N LYS A 26 -1.16 -14.52 0.44
CA LYS A 26 -1.93 -15.73 0.14
C LYS A 26 -3.41 -15.40 0.08
N LEU A 27 -4.04 -15.75 -1.03
CA LEU A 27 -5.46 -15.54 -1.24
C LEU A 27 -6.21 -16.84 -0.94
N SER A 28 -7.23 -16.81 -0.07
CA SER A 28 -8.16 -17.93 0.10
C SER A 28 -9.49 -17.71 -0.64
N SER A 29 -9.81 -16.47 -1.03
CA SER A 29 -10.91 -16.10 -1.92
C SER A 29 -10.57 -14.89 -2.80
N ASN A 30 -11.38 -14.68 -3.85
CA ASN A 30 -11.19 -13.66 -4.89
C ASN A 30 -11.77 -12.28 -4.51
N SER A 31 -11.78 -11.93 -3.22
CA SER A 31 -12.37 -10.69 -2.70
C SER A 31 -11.39 -9.50 -2.68
N PHE A 32 -11.96 -8.29 -2.52
CA PHE A 32 -11.22 -7.03 -2.37
C PHE A 32 -10.27 -7.06 -1.16
N ARG A 33 -9.13 -6.38 -1.27
CA ARG A 33 -8.08 -6.40 -0.23
C ARG A 33 -7.58 -5.00 0.05
N TYR A 34 -7.56 -4.65 1.31
CA TYR A 34 -7.03 -3.39 1.78
C TYR A 34 -5.70 -3.64 2.49
N LEU A 35 -4.71 -2.81 2.19
CA LEU A 35 -3.50 -2.71 3.00
C LEU A 35 -3.86 -1.97 4.28
N PHE A 36 -3.69 -2.60 5.44
CA PHE A 36 -3.72 -1.88 6.70
C PHE A 36 -2.36 -1.22 6.90
N ARG A 37 -2.33 0.10 6.84
CA ARG A 37 -1.20 0.91 7.29
C ARG A 37 -1.41 1.27 8.77
N ILE A 38 -0.29 1.34 9.49
CA ILE A 38 -0.22 1.77 10.90
C ILE A 38 0.28 3.22 11.04
N TRP A 39 0.40 3.94 9.92
CA TRP A 39 0.89 5.30 9.89
C TRP A 39 -0.24 6.28 10.18
N ASP A 40 0.00 7.24 11.09
CA ASP A 40 -0.96 8.32 11.40
C ASP A 40 -0.96 9.45 10.34
N ALA A 41 -0.17 9.32 9.27
CA ALA A 41 -0.02 10.34 8.24
C ALA A 41 -1.05 10.18 7.10
N PRO A 42 -1.59 11.29 6.55
CA PRO A 42 -2.46 11.26 5.38
C PRO A 42 -1.82 10.58 4.17
N LEU A 43 -2.58 9.76 3.45
CA LEU A 43 -2.17 9.13 2.20
C LEU A 43 -2.91 9.78 1.03
N THR A 44 -2.21 10.39 0.09
CA THR A 44 -2.88 11.09 -1.02
C THR A 44 -2.11 11.01 -2.32
N ALA A 45 -2.80 11.20 -3.46
CA ALA A 45 -2.12 11.44 -4.74
C ALA A 45 -1.60 12.88 -4.86
N ASN A 46 -2.14 13.81 -4.07
CA ASN A 46 -1.84 15.23 -4.19
C ASN A 46 -0.75 15.68 -3.21
N MET A 47 -0.19 16.86 -3.47
CA MET A 47 0.69 17.50 -2.50
C MET A 47 -0.15 18.30 -1.49
N LEU A 48 0.10 18.10 -0.20
CA LEU A 48 -0.53 18.86 0.88
C LEU A 48 0.47 19.81 1.55
N GLU A 49 -0.04 20.88 2.18
CA GLU A 49 0.75 21.79 3.03
C GLU A 49 0.98 21.24 4.46
N ILE A 50 0.61 19.98 4.69
CA ILE A 50 0.84 19.25 5.94
C ILE A 50 1.72 18.02 5.67
N PRO A 51 2.40 17.45 6.69
CA PRO A 51 3.10 16.17 6.53
C PRO A 51 2.14 15.08 6.02
N HIS A 52 2.51 14.41 4.93
CA HIS A 52 1.69 13.39 4.27
C HIS A 52 2.58 12.38 3.52
N ILE A 53 2.00 11.23 3.20
CA ILE A 53 2.57 10.22 2.31
C ILE A 53 1.92 10.40 0.94
N ARG A 54 2.72 10.69 -0.08
CA ARG A 54 2.24 10.79 -1.47
C ARG A 54 2.39 9.46 -2.20
N ILE A 55 1.33 8.98 -2.85
CA ILE A 55 1.43 7.85 -3.77
C ILE A 55 2.23 8.28 -4.99
N LEU A 56 3.32 7.58 -5.27
CA LEU A 56 4.12 7.76 -6.48
C LEU A 56 3.71 6.79 -7.58
N ASN A 57 3.51 5.52 -7.22
CA ASN A 57 3.12 4.45 -8.14
C ASN A 57 2.42 3.32 -7.38
N ILE A 58 1.60 2.52 -8.07
CA ILE A 58 1.04 1.26 -7.57
C ILE A 58 1.20 0.22 -8.68
N GLU A 59 1.91 -0.86 -8.37
CA GLU A 59 2.14 -1.96 -9.30
C GLU A 59 1.34 -3.20 -8.83
N PRO A 60 0.11 -3.39 -9.33
CA PRO A 60 -0.64 -4.60 -9.01
C PRO A 60 -0.13 -5.80 -9.83
N PRO A 61 -0.35 -7.04 -9.35
CA PRO A 61 -0.08 -8.23 -10.15
C PRO A 61 -0.98 -8.27 -11.40
N THR A 62 -0.54 -9.01 -12.42
CA THR A 62 -1.28 -9.17 -13.68
C THR A 62 -2.72 -9.63 -13.43
N GLY A 63 -3.69 -8.91 -14.01
CA GLY A 63 -5.11 -9.21 -13.87
C GLY A 63 -5.78 -8.60 -12.62
N ALA A 64 -5.04 -7.85 -11.79
CA ALA A 64 -5.57 -7.09 -10.68
C ALA A 64 -5.57 -5.58 -10.97
N VAL A 65 -6.43 -4.86 -10.26
CA VAL A 65 -6.49 -3.38 -10.29
C VAL A 65 -5.90 -2.86 -8.99
N GLY A 66 -4.82 -2.09 -9.08
CA GLY A 66 -4.25 -1.38 -7.96
C GLY A 66 -5.14 -0.20 -7.59
N TYR A 67 -5.46 -0.06 -6.31
CA TYR A 67 -6.19 1.08 -5.80
C TYR A 67 -5.62 1.47 -4.44
N PHE A 68 -5.77 2.74 -4.10
CA PHE A 68 -5.55 3.22 -2.75
C PHE A 68 -6.77 4.05 -2.36
N LYS A 69 -6.98 4.14 -1.05
CA LYS A 69 -7.92 5.11 -0.53
C LYS A 69 -7.13 6.40 -0.29
N ASP A 70 -7.39 7.41 -1.12
CA ASP A 70 -6.98 8.77 -0.79
C ASP A 70 -7.63 9.13 0.55
N TYR A 71 -6.85 9.72 1.46
CA TYR A 71 -7.21 9.93 2.85
C TYR A 71 -8.60 10.55 2.99
#